data_AF-A0AAD8E4H2-F1
#
_entry.id   AF-A0AAD8E4H2-F1
#
_cell.length_a   1.000
_cell.length_b   1.000
_cell.length_c   1.000
_cell.angle_alpha   90.00
_cell.angle_beta   90.00
_cell.angle_gamma   90.00
#
_symmetry.space_group_name_H-M   'P 1'
#
loop_
_entity.id
_entity.type
_entity.pdbx_description
1 polymer ?
#
loop_
_entity_poly.entity_id
_entity_poly.type
_entity_poly.pdbx_seq_one_letter_code
_entity_poly.pdbx_strand_id
1 'polypeptide(L)' 'PEADTQSHTFRCKVFKRPRPCNLCHQPIHHQGSCCRVCKYVCHKACENKVRIDACIYALS' A
#
# COMPACT_ATOMS: atom_id res chain seq x y z
N PRO A 1 -20.59 -16.61 4.88
CA PRO A 1 -19.13 -16.62 4.64
C PRO A 1 -18.62 -15.18 4.53
N GLU A 2 -18.13 -14.69 5.66
CA GLU A 2 -17.64 -13.33 5.84
C GLU A 2 -16.59 -12.98 4.79
N ALA A 3 -16.85 -11.89 4.05
CA ALA A 3 -15.84 -11.25 3.23
C ALA A 3 -14.80 -10.61 4.16
N ASP A 4 -13.97 -11.43 4.77
CA ASP A 4 -12.66 -11.01 5.28
C ASP A 4 -11.79 -10.74 4.06
N THR A 5 -12.15 -9.70 3.31
CA THR A 5 -11.30 -9.14 2.27
C THR A 5 -10.13 -8.54 3.04
N GLN A 6 -9.11 -9.37 3.30
CA GLN A 6 -7.92 -9.00 4.07
C GLN A 6 -7.37 -7.71 3.46
N SER A 7 -7.75 -6.60 4.09
CA SER A 7 -7.48 -5.28 3.58
C SER A 7 -6.03 -4.99 3.83
N HIS A 8 -5.38 -4.27 2.93
CA HIS A 8 -3.99 -3.90 3.12
C HIS A 8 -3.79 -3.17 4.45
N THR A 9 -2.97 -3.74 5.34
CA THR A 9 -2.55 -3.05 6.57
C THR A 9 -1.40 -2.11 6.26
N PHE A 10 -1.74 -0.90 5.82
CA PHE A 10 -0.78 0.15 5.50
C PHE A 10 -0.14 0.77 6.74
N ARG A 11 1.17 0.98 6.68
CA ARG A 11 1.91 1.80 7.64
C ARG A 11 2.51 2.99 6.92
N CYS A 12 2.20 4.19 7.40
CA CYS A 12 2.89 5.39 6.98
C CYS A 12 4.39 5.28 7.30
N LYS A 13 5.24 5.51 6.30
CA LYS A 13 6.70 5.59 6.45
C LYS A 13 7.20 6.81 5.69
N VAL A 14 8.20 7.47 6.29
CA VAL A 14 8.99 8.50 5.60
C VAL A 14 10.14 7.77 4.90
N PHE A 15 10.24 7.93 3.60
CA PHE A 15 11.28 7.29 2.81
C PHE A 15 12.46 8.25 2.67
N LYS A 16 13.66 7.82 3.08
CA LYS A 16 14.89 8.61 2.87
C LYS A 16 15.28 8.75 1.39
N ARG A 17 14.76 7.87 0.54
CA ARG A 17 14.96 7.88 -0.91
C ARG A 17 13.62 7.75 -1.62
N PRO A 18 13.43 8.42 -2.77
CA PRO A 18 12.20 8.29 -3.54
C PRO A 18 11.93 6.83 -3.91
N ARG A 19 10.70 6.36 -3.67
CA ARG A 19 10.26 5.03 -4.11
C ARG A 19 9.12 5.14 -5.09
N PRO A 20 9.03 4.32 -6.13
CA PRO A 20 7.89 4.33 -7.02
C PRO A 20 6.63 3.88 -6.27
N CYS A 21 5.51 4.55 -6.53
CA CYS A 21 4.19 4.13 -6.10
C CYS A 21 3.67 3.02 -7.01
N ASN A 22 3.22 1.90 -6.44
CA ASN A 22 2.68 0.78 -7.20
C ASN A 22 1.32 1.08 -7.87
N LEU A 23 0.65 2.17 -7.51
CA LEU A 23 -0.65 2.54 -8.07
C LEU A 23 -0.50 3.47 -9.29
N CYS A 24 0.21 4.58 -9.11
CA CYS A 24 0.35 5.62 -10.14
C CYS A 24 1.72 5.62 -10.83
N HIS A 25 2.63 4.73 -10.41
CA HIS A 25 4.00 4.63 -10.90
C HIS A 25 4.86 5.90 -10.71
N GLN A 26 4.37 6.89 -9.96
CA GLN A 26 5.10 8.12 -9.65
C GLN A 26 6.00 7.96 -8.41
N PRO A 27 7.12 8.68 -8.32
CA PRO A 27 7.98 8.66 -7.14
C PRO A 27 7.29 9.25 -5.89
N ILE A 28 7.49 8.58 -4.76
CA ILE A 28 7.11 9.01 -3.42
C ILE A 28 8.33 9.71 -2.82
N HIS A 29 8.32 11.04 -2.83
CA HIS A 29 9.50 11.81 -2.41
C HIS A 29 9.70 11.80 -0.90
N HIS A 30 8.64 11.98 -0.10
CA HIS A 30 8.74 12.17 1.34
C HIS A 30 8.05 11.05 2.11
N GLN A 31 6.71 11.03 2.09
CA GLN A 31 5.90 10.12 2.89
C GLN A 31 4.98 9.30 2.00
N GLY A 32 4.94 8.00 2.27
CA GLY A 32 3.98 7.09 1.66
C GLY A 32 3.52 6.03 2.64
N SER A 33 2.63 5.18 2.15
CA SER A 33 2.03 4.07 2.86
C SER A 33 2.64 2.76 2.34
N CYS A 34 3.03 1.89 3.25
CA CYS A 34 3.60 0.59 2.93
C CYS A 34 2.83 -0.51 3.65
N CYS A 35 2.25 -1.44 2.90
CA CYS A 35 1.55 -2.59 3.45
C CYS A 35 2.55 -3.51 4.15
N ARG A 36 2.27 -3.88 5.40
CA ARG A 36 3.18 -4.76 6.17
C ARG A 36 3.17 -6.21 5.70
N VAL A 37 2.11 -6.63 5.01
CA VAL A 37 1.91 -8.03 4.55
C VAL A 37 2.56 -8.22 3.18
N CYS A 38 1.97 -7.63 2.13
CA CYS A 38 2.43 -7.79 0.75
C CYS A 38 3.58 -6.87 0.33
N LYS A 39 4.09 -6.01 1.23
CA LYS A 39 5.11 -4.99 0.94
C LYS A 39 4.70 -3.97 -0.14
N TYR A 40 3.40 -3.87 -0.48
CA TYR A 40 2.89 -2.88 -1.43
C TYR A 40 3.18 -1.46 -0.96
N VAL A 41 3.74 -0.62 -1.82
CA VAL A 41 4.10 0.77 -1.49
C VAL A 41 3.30 1.73 -2.37
N CYS A 42 2.64 2.70 -1.74
CA CYS A 42 1.90 3.73 -2.45
C CYS A 42 1.97 5.09 -1.74
N HIS A 43 1.54 6.16 -2.40
CA HIS A 43 1.34 7.43 -1.69
C HIS A 43 0.20 7.30 -0.66
N LYS A 44 0.24 8.16 0.36
CA LYS A 44 -0.86 8.25 1.34
C LYS A 44 -2.20 8.60 0.68
N ALA A 45 -2.19 9.41 -0.38
CA ALA A 45 -3.39 9.71 -1.17
C ALA A 45 -3.86 8.51 -2.03
N CYS A 46 -2.92 7.67 -2.48
CA CYS A 46 -3.22 6.46 -3.24
C CYS A 46 -3.80 5.35 -2.35
N GLU A 47 -3.53 5.36 -1.04
CA GLU A 47 -4.05 4.40 -0.07
C GLU A 47 -5.56 4.23 -0.16
N ASN A 48 -6.30 5.35 -0.28
CA ASN A 48 -7.76 5.32 -0.35
C ASN A 48 -8.28 4.63 -1.62
N LYS A 49 -7.52 4.69 -2.72
CA LYS A 49 -7.84 3.94 -3.96
C LYS A 49 -7.47 2.46 -3.84
N VAL A 50 -6.40 2.14 -3.12
CA VAL A 50 -5.92 0.75 -2.94
C VAL A 50 -6.79 -0.04 -1.96
N ARG A 51 -7.55 0.64 -1.09
CA ARG A 51 -8.43 -0.01 -0.11
C ARG A 51 -9.57 -0.83 -0.74
N ILE A 52 -9.84 -0.62 -2.04
CA ILE A 52 -10.79 -1.43 -2.82
C ILE A 52 -10.14 -2.74 -3.32
N ASP A 53 -8.81 -2.79 -3.38
CA ASP A 53 -8.05 -3.97 -3.80
C ASP A 53 -7.81 -4.91 -2.61
N ALA A 54 -7.99 -6.21 -2.83
CA ALA A 54 -7.74 -7.23 -1.82
C ALA A 54 -6.23 -7.43 -1.64
N CYS A 55 -5.74 -7.62 -0.40
CA CYS A 55 -4.33 -7.87 -0.17
C CYS A 55 -3.95 -9.27 -0.69
N ILE A 56 -3.49 -9.35 -1.95
CA ILE A 56 -3.30 -10.59 -2.71
C ILE A 56 -2.32 -11.57 -2.04
N TYR A 57 -1.41 -11.10 -1.17
CA TYR A 57 -0.43 -11.94 -0.48
C TYR A 57 -0.81 -12.35 0.95
N ALA A 58 -2.04 -12.09 1.38
CA ALA A 58 -2.50 -12.46 2.72
C ALA A 58 -2.96 -13.93 2.83
N LEU A 59 -2.81 -14.72 1.75
CA LEU A 59 -3.28 -16.11 1.62
C LEU A 59 -2.14 -17.13 1.39
N SER A 60 -0.88 -16.81 1.74
CA SER A 60 0.24 -17.75 1.66
C SER A 60 0.66 -18.30 3.01
#